data_AF-A0A2T3JC05-F1
#
_entry.id   AF-A0A2T3JC05-F1
#
_cell.length_a   1.000
_cell.length_b   1.000
_cell.length_c   1.000
_cell.angle_alpha   90.00
_cell.angle_beta   90.00
_cell.angle_gamma   90.00
#
_symmetry.space_group_name_H-M   'P 1'
#
loop_
_entity.id
_entity.type
_entity.pdbx_description
1 polymer ?
#
loop_
_entity_poly.entity_id
_entity_poly.type
_entity_poly.pdbx_seq_one_letter_code
_entity_poly.pdbx_strand_id
1 'polypeptide(L)'
;MKINYLMIVVSSVLFLGCGGDSADDPKEISEQPQSEQLPEPQPDLKLKINDISNGYYESLYDAGGKELKIDKDQVLLMQDTLIKELNTNLSEEQQAQFKELKSDFLDVKQPSDVEKVLFQNVLLDGMISNLKPQLKDKYFPSFRLFRHHTHRLFPLSRLTDHQWILDLLSQRSLLSHLVLITPQETDDYIDTCRENNVPIPPAWGSDLWVHQGTATTDFLDSDRTEVYAYKNPTVPGACMALPRWKVNDTTGDEYIQFLGIICQSKTTGKACFWDNISNETGTRITGGDDLAFNLTDIQNGNTLAEDCTGCHRGKNVFLIHPGTAIDISADHDIDPNVRYQPVSSQGWTNPPAYAERGDGACAGCHEIGELSFNYCNVLLKNAANQTMPSSADPANWVGDGTFYGTHIQAMIEERCPE
;
A
#
# COMPACT_ATOMS: atom_id res chain seq x y z
N MET A 1 -12.98 54.26 20.21
CA MET A 1 -14.32 53.84 19.76
C MET A 1 -14.76 52.68 20.63
N LYS A 2 -15.78 52.92 21.46
CA LYS A 2 -16.51 51.91 22.26
C LYS A 2 -17.66 51.36 21.42
N ILE A 3 -18.12 50.15 21.78
CA ILE A 3 -19.50 49.59 21.72
C ILE A 3 -19.33 48.06 21.66
N ASN A 4 -20.07 47.20 22.36
CA ASN A 4 -20.69 47.17 23.68
C ASN A 4 -21.16 45.71 23.85
N TYR A 5 -21.05 45.17 25.05
CA TYR A 5 -21.72 43.93 25.45
C TYR A 5 -23.25 44.11 25.41
N LEU A 6 -23.99 43.06 25.03
CA LEU A 6 -25.42 42.96 25.30
C LEU A 6 -25.75 41.62 25.95
N MET A 7 -26.11 41.69 27.23
CA MET A 7 -26.84 40.67 27.98
C MET A 7 -28.24 40.49 27.39
N ILE A 8 -28.76 39.26 27.41
CA ILE A 8 -30.21 39.03 27.37
C ILE A 8 -30.64 38.37 28.68
N VAL A 9 -31.70 38.97 29.22
CA VAL A 9 -32.30 38.84 30.54
C VAL A 9 -33.37 37.74 30.53
N VAL A 10 -33.45 37.02 31.65
CA VAL A 10 -34.52 36.09 32.04
C VAL A 10 -35.86 36.83 32.16
N SER A 11 -36.94 36.27 31.61
CA SER A 11 -38.29 36.70 31.98
C SER A 11 -39.24 35.50 32.04
N SER A 12 -39.68 35.26 33.27
CA SER A 12 -40.76 34.38 33.68
C SER A 12 -42.11 34.95 33.22
N VAL A 13 -43.01 34.10 32.73
CA VAL A 13 -44.44 34.43 32.64
C VAL A 13 -45.24 33.36 33.36
N LEU A 14 -45.84 33.79 34.46
CA LEU A 14 -46.94 33.16 35.18
C LEU A 14 -48.22 33.26 34.33
N PHE A 15 -48.96 32.15 34.20
CA PHE A 15 -50.39 32.21 33.93
C PHE A 15 -51.15 31.42 35.00
N LEU A 16 -51.97 32.15 35.75
CA LEU A 16 -52.97 31.67 36.70
C LEU A 16 -54.29 31.43 35.97
N GLY A 17 -54.85 30.23 36.15
CA GLY A 17 -56.16 30.01 36.78
C GLY A 17 -57.45 30.28 36.00
N CYS A 18 -58.24 29.20 35.81
CA CYS A 18 -59.69 29.02 36.07
C CYS A 18 -60.04 27.60 35.58
N GLY A 19 -60.72 26.67 36.27
CA GLY A 19 -61.47 26.67 37.51
C GLY A 19 -62.70 25.74 37.36
N GLY A 20 -62.82 24.71 38.22
CA GLY A 20 -64.04 23.92 38.49
C GLY A 20 -64.05 22.49 37.91
N ASP A 21 -64.53 21.44 38.59
CA ASP A 21 -64.98 21.28 39.98
C ASP A 21 -65.04 19.77 40.30
N SER A 22 -64.62 19.41 41.52
CA SER A 22 -65.03 18.30 42.40
C SER A 22 -65.36 16.88 41.88
N ALA A 23 -64.60 15.88 42.35
CA ALA A 23 -65.10 14.88 43.32
C ALA A 23 -63.96 13.94 43.77
N ASP A 24 -63.74 13.89 45.09
CA ASP A 24 -62.88 12.95 45.81
C ASP A 24 -63.46 11.52 45.79
N ASP A 25 -62.61 10.51 45.55
CA ASP A 25 -62.53 9.30 46.39
C ASP A 25 -61.28 8.46 46.05
N PRO A 26 -60.64 7.81 47.04
CA PRO A 26 -59.30 7.25 46.93
C PRO A 26 -59.33 5.82 46.39
N LYS A 27 -58.54 5.53 45.35
CA LYS A 27 -58.29 4.15 44.91
C LYS A 27 -56.79 3.86 44.83
N GLU A 28 -56.40 2.98 45.76
CA GLU A 28 -55.37 1.95 45.67
C GLU A 28 -54.28 2.15 44.61
N ILE A 29 -53.06 2.35 45.10
CA ILE A 29 -51.83 2.08 44.36
C ILE A 29 -51.83 0.59 44.03
N SER A 30 -52.24 0.25 42.81
CA SER A 30 -52.00 -1.06 42.22
C SER A 30 -50.56 -1.06 41.70
N GLU A 31 -49.68 -1.74 42.44
CA GLU A 31 -48.41 -2.23 41.90
C GLU A 31 -48.74 -3.18 40.75
N GLN A 32 -48.59 -2.71 39.50
CA GLN A 32 -48.41 -3.60 38.37
C GLN A 32 -46.95 -4.05 38.35
N PRO A 33 -46.66 -5.35 38.19
CA PRO A 33 -45.29 -5.82 38.08
C PRO A 33 -44.68 -5.21 36.81
N GLN A 34 -43.55 -4.50 36.97
CA GLN A 34 -42.65 -4.26 35.85
C GLN A 34 -42.29 -5.62 35.27
N SER A 35 -42.78 -5.90 34.07
CA SER A 35 -42.28 -6.97 33.22
C SER A 35 -40.79 -6.77 33.09
N GLU A 36 -40.00 -7.64 33.74
CA GLU A 36 -38.58 -7.83 33.42
C GLU A 36 -38.49 -8.10 31.93
N GLN A 37 -38.10 -7.06 31.19
CA GLN A 37 -37.80 -7.17 29.78
C GLN A 37 -36.52 -8.00 29.70
N LEU A 38 -36.67 -9.30 29.42
CA LEU A 38 -35.58 -10.21 29.13
C LEU A 38 -34.62 -9.49 28.15
N PRO A 39 -33.30 -9.48 28.41
CA PRO A 39 -32.34 -8.89 27.50
C PRO A 39 -32.57 -9.48 26.11
N GLU A 40 -32.68 -8.62 25.08
CA GLU A 40 -32.68 -9.09 23.70
C GLU A 40 -31.46 -10.02 23.50
N PRO A 41 -31.65 -11.21 22.92
CA PRO A 41 -30.55 -12.13 22.69
C PRO A 41 -29.51 -11.42 21.81
N GLN A 42 -28.30 -11.23 22.36
CA GLN A 42 -27.21 -10.68 21.59
C GLN A 42 -26.95 -11.60 20.38
N PRO A 43 -26.79 -11.04 19.17
CA PRO A 43 -26.56 -11.85 17.99
C PRO A 43 -25.29 -12.67 18.17
N ASP A 44 -25.38 -13.98 17.94
CA ASP A 44 -24.22 -14.88 18.01
C ASP A 44 -23.14 -14.43 17.02
N LEU A 45 -21.90 -14.36 17.52
CA LEU A 45 -20.74 -13.96 16.72
C LEU A 45 -20.52 -14.95 15.58
N LYS A 46 -20.71 -14.49 14.34
CA LYS A 46 -20.58 -15.34 13.14
C LYS A 46 -19.14 -15.71 12.80
N LEU A 47 -18.20 -14.84 13.16
CA LEU A 47 -16.80 -14.89 12.76
C LEU A 47 -15.94 -14.19 13.81
N LYS A 48 -14.78 -14.76 14.17
CA LYS A 48 -13.77 -14.07 14.99
C LYS A 48 -12.72 -13.41 14.10
N ILE A 49 -12.08 -12.36 14.61
CA ILE A 49 -10.95 -11.72 13.92
C ILE A 49 -9.85 -12.76 13.64
N ASN A 50 -9.55 -13.63 14.60
CA ASN A 50 -8.49 -14.64 14.48
C ASN A 50 -8.82 -15.81 13.54
N ASP A 51 -10.05 -15.88 13.03
CA ASP A 51 -10.40 -16.86 11.99
C ASP A 51 -9.89 -16.40 10.61
N ILE A 52 -9.54 -15.12 10.45
CA ILE A 52 -8.99 -14.55 9.22
C ILE A 52 -7.53 -14.98 9.09
N SER A 53 -7.23 -15.78 8.06
CA SER A 53 -5.88 -16.27 7.79
C SER A 53 -5.18 -15.47 6.69
N ASN A 54 -5.94 -15.01 5.70
CA ASN A 54 -5.42 -14.40 4.49
C ASN A 54 -6.43 -13.41 3.90
N GLY A 55 -5.97 -12.52 3.01
CA GLY A 55 -6.81 -11.58 2.29
C GLY A 55 -6.24 -11.22 0.92
N TYR A 56 -7.13 -11.05 -0.05
CA TYR A 56 -6.79 -10.66 -1.42
C TYR A 56 -7.83 -9.70 -1.96
N TYR A 57 -7.41 -8.54 -2.46
CA TYR A 57 -8.26 -7.42 -2.89
C TYR A 57 -9.23 -6.90 -1.80
N GLU A 58 -10.42 -7.52 -1.74
CA GLU A 58 -11.54 -7.23 -0.84
C GLU A 58 -12.14 -8.49 -0.20
N SER A 59 -11.49 -9.64 -0.42
CA SER A 59 -11.93 -10.92 0.10
C SER A 59 -11.03 -11.33 1.25
N LEU A 60 -11.64 -11.80 2.33
CA LEU A 60 -10.96 -12.42 3.45
C LEU A 60 -11.15 -13.92 3.35
N TYR A 61 -10.19 -14.70 3.85
CA TYR A 61 -10.27 -16.16 3.84
C TYR A 61 -9.90 -16.74 5.20
N ASP A 62 -10.52 -17.86 5.57
CA ASP A 62 -10.10 -18.65 6.71
C ASP A 62 -8.87 -19.53 6.37
N ALA A 63 -8.34 -20.25 7.34
CA ALA A 63 -7.18 -21.12 7.12
C ALA A 63 -7.45 -22.28 6.13
N GLY A 64 -8.73 -22.61 5.88
CA GLY A 64 -9.15 -23.59 4.89
C GLY A 64 -9.36 -23.01 3.49
N GLY A 65 -9.13 -21.71 3.29
CA GLY A 65 -9.33 -21.01 2.03
C GLY A 65 -10.79 -20.67 1.73
N LYS A 66 -11.70 -20.78 2.71
CA LYS A 66 -13.09 -20.38 2.53
C LYS A 66 -13.20 -18.86 2.67
N GLU A 67 -13.89 -18.22 1.73
CA GLU A 67 -14.15 -16.79 1.78
C GLU A 67 -15.00 -16.42 3.02
N LEU A 68 -14.57 -15.35 3.69
CA LEU A 68 -15.16 -14.76 4.87
C LEU A 68 -15.72 -13.38 4.49
N LYS A 69 -16.93 -13.08 4.97
CA LYS A 69 -17.56 -11.77 4.83
C LYS A 69 -17.77 -11.14 6.19
N ILE A 70 -17.17 -9.97 6.41
CA ILE A 70 -17.39 -9.18 7.62
C ILE A 70 -18.69 -8.42 7.44
N ASP A 71 -19.67 -8.77 8.27
CA ASP A 71 -20.92 -8.05 8.41
C ASP A 71 -20.67 -6.77 9.21
N LYS A 72 -21.10 -5.61 8.68
CA LYS A 72 -20.90 -4.31 9.33
C LYS A 72 -21.44 -4.29 10.76
N ASP A 73 -22.57 -4.97 10.98
CA ASP A 73 -23.25 -5.03 12.28
C ASP A 73 -22.52 -5.95 13.29
N GLN A 74 -21.57 -6.76 12.83
CA GLN A 74 -20.75 -7.65 13.67
C GLN A 74 -19.41 -7.03 14.06
N VAL A 75 -18.98 -5.94 13.42
CA VAL A 75 -17.63 -5.37 13.61
C VAL A 75 -17.33 -5.02 15.07
N LEU A 76 -18.23 -4.31 15.75
CA LEU A 76 -18.03 -3.96 17.16
C LEU A 76 -18.00 -5.21 18.07
N LEU A 77 -18.82 -6.22 17.78
CA LEU A 77 -18.83 -7.47 18.53
C LEU A 77 -17.54 -8.28 18.30
N MET A 78 -17.02 -8.28 17.08
CA MET A 78 -15.72 -8.88 16.73
C MET A 78 -14.58 -8.19 17.49
N GLN A 79 -14.56 -6.85 17.51
CA GLN A 79 -13.56 -6.06 18.24
C GLN A 79 -13.66 -6.31 19.75
N ASP A 80 -14.85 -6.26 20.33
CA ASP A 80 -15.06 -6.52 21.77
C ASP A 80 -14.63 -7.94 22.16
N THR A 81 -14.85 -8.91 21.28
CA THR A 81 -14.40 -10.30 21.50
C THR A 81 -12.88 -10.39 21.50
N LEU A 82 -12.20 -9.76 20.54
CA LEU A 82 -10.75 -9.73 20.51
C LEU A 82 -10.17 -8.94 21.69
N ILE A 83 -10.76 -7.81 22.09
CA ILE A 83 -10.34 -7.06 23.29
C ILE A 83 -10.36 -7.98 24.51
N LYS A 84 -11.45 -8.74 24.72
CA LYS A 84 -11.55 -9.69 25.85
C LYS A 84 -10.45 -10.76 25.80
N GLU A 85 -10.17 -11.29 24.61
CA GLU A 85 -9.11 -12.31 24.41
C GLU A 85 -7.70 -11.73 24.65
N LEU A 86 -7.41 -10.53 24.16
CA LEU A 86 -6.12 -9.87 24.37
C LEU A 86 -5.93 -9.48 25.84
N ASN A 87 -6.99 -9.05 26.52
CA ASN A 87 -6.92 -8.60 27.90
C ASN A 87 -6.40 -9.68 28.86
N THR A 88 -6.71 -10.97 28.62
CA THR A 88 -6.19 -12.08 29.43
C THR A 88 -4.68 -12.31 29.29
N ASN A 89 -4.06 -11.70 28.28
CA ASN A 89 -2.64 -11.86 27.95
C ASN A 89 -1.78 -10.65 28.34
N LEU A 90 -2.38 -9.61 28.91
CA LEU A 90 -1.72 -8.38 29.37
C LEU A 90 -1.45 -8.39 30.87
N SER A 91 -0.50 -7.59 31.35
CA SER A 91 -0.26 -7.38 32.78
C SER A 91 -1.45 -6.67 33.44
N GLU A 92 -1.62 -6.79 34.76
CA GLU A 92 -2.70 -6.09 35.49
C GLU A 92 -2.66 -4.57 35.28
N GLU A 93 -1.46 -3.99 35.23
CA GLU A 93 -1.25 -2.57 34.94
C GLU A 93 -1.72 -2.20 33.53
N GLN A 94 -1.34 -2.98 32.52
CA GLN A 94 -1.79 -2.77 31.13
C GLN A 94 -3.31 -2.94 31.00
N GLN A 95 -3.89 -3.96 31.65
CA GLN A 95 -5.34 -4.17 31.66
C GLN A 95 -6.07 -2.96 32.29
N ALA A 96 -5.57 -2.44 33.41
CA ALA A 96 -6.12 -1.25 34.05
C ALA A 96 -6.03 -0.02 33.14
N GLN A 97 -4.88 0.19 32.49
CA GLN A 97 -4.66 1.29 31.55
C GLN A 97 -5.63 1.26 30.38
N PHE A 98 -5.78 0.12 29.70
CA PHE A 98 -6.71 0.01 28.56
C PHE A 98 -8.18 0.08 28.98
N LYS A 99 -8.51 -0.39 30.20
CA LYS A 99 -9.85 -0.24 30.77
C LYS A 99 -10.20 1.21 31.06
N GLU A 100 -9.29 1.95 31.70
CA GLU A 100 -9.46 3.40 31.97
C GLU A 100 -9.69 4.15 30.66
N LEU A 101 -8.81 3.92 29.68
CA LEU A 101 -8.90 4.54 28.37
C LEU A 101 -10.25 4.26 27.66
N LYS A 102 -10.75 3.03 27.72
CA LYS A 102 -12.06 2.68 27.15
C LYS A 102 -13.20 3.39 27.91
N SER A 103 -13.08 3.56 29.23
CA SER A 103 -14.04 4.34 30.03
C SER A 103 -14.05 5.80 29.59
N ASP A 104 -12.88 6.43 29.53
CA ASP A 104 -12.75 7.84 29.14
C ASP A 104 -13.37 8.11 27.77
N PHE A 105 -13.14 7.22 26.80
CA PHE A 105 -13.73 7.33 25.47
C PHE A 105 -15.26 7.31 25.51
N LEU A 106 -15.86 6.49 26.38
CA LEU A 106 -17.31 6.37 26.55
C LEU A 106 -17.90 7.54 27.36
N ASP A 107 -17.11 8.18 28.23
CA ASP A 107 -17.56 9.21 29.16
C ASP A 107 -17.62 10.63 28.55
N VAL A 108 -16.92 10.89 27.43
CA VAL A 108 -16.84 12.23 26.82
C VAL A 108 -18.13 12.63 26.09
N LYS A 109 -18.76 11.70 25.36
CA LYS A 109 -20.03 11.86 24.62
C LYS A 109 -20.54 10.49 24.17
N GLN A 110 -21.78 10.39 23.67
CA GLN A 110 -22.21 9.19 22.93
C GLN A 110 -21.49 9.12 21.57
N PRO A 111 -20.51 8.22 21.37
CA PRO A 111 -19.75 8.17 20.13
C PRO A 111 -20.59 7.51 19.03
N SER A 112 -20.42 7.95 17.79
CA SER A 112 -20.98 7.26 16.62
C SER A 112 -20.32 5.90 16.39
N ASP A 113 -20.93 5.03 15.60
CA ASP A 113 -20.34 3.70 15.34
C ASP A 113 -19.01 3.79 14.59
N VAL A 114 -18.85 4.76 13.68
CA VAL A 114 -17.57 5.06 13.02
C VAL A 114 -16.50 5.39 14.07
N GLU A 115 -16.82 6.26 15.02
CA GLU A 115 -15.93 6.67 16.10
C GLU A 115 -15.57 5.50 17.03
N LYS A 116 -16.55 4.65 17.38
CA LYS A 116 -16.32 3.44 18.19
C LYS A 116 -15.40 2.46 17.48
N VAL A 117 -15.64 2.19 16.20
CA VAL A 117 -14.84 1.25 15.40
C VAL A 117 -13.42 1.78 15.26
N LEU A 118 -13.26 3.08 14.96
CA LEU A 118 -11.95 3.72 14.84
C LEU A 118 -11.17 3.62 16.15
N PHE A 119 -11.78 4.02 17.26
CA PHE A 119 -11.14 3.96 18.57
C PHE A 119 -10.77 2.52 18.97
N GLN A 120 -11.66 1.54 18.72
CA GLN A 120 -11.38 0.14 19.04
C GLN A 120 -10.26 -0.45 18.18
N ASN A 121 -10.10 -0.03 16.93
CA ASN A 121 -8.93 -0.41 16.13
C ASN A 121 -7.63 0.10 16.77
N VAL A 122 -7.60 1.36 17.22
CA VAL A 122 -6.43 1.93 17.91
C VAL A 122 -6.15 1.19 19.21
N LEU A 123 -7.20 0.89 19.98
CA LEU A 123 -7.11 0.16 21.23
C LEU A 123 -6.53 -1.24 21.02
N LEU A 124 -7.04 -1.98 20.03
CA LEU A 124 -6.57 -3.32 19.67
C LEU A 124 -5.11 -3.32 19.21
N ASP A 125 -4.72 -2.36 18.36
CA ASP A 125 -3.34 -2.21 17.90
C ASP A 125 -2.38 -1.94 19.07
N GLY A 126 -2.76 -1.03 19.97
CA GLY A 126 -2.02 -0.73 21.20
C GLY A 126 -1.93 -1.95 22.14
N MET A 127 -3.02 -2.70 22.30
CA MET A 127 -3.04 -3.94 23.10
C MET A 127 -2.11 -5.00 22.49
N ILE A 128 -2.19 -5.25 21.18
CA ILE A 128 -1.32 -6.22 20.49
C ILE A 128 0.15 -5.80 20.61
N SER A 129 0.45 -4.52 20.45
CA SER A 129 1.80 -3.96 20.60
C SER A 129 2.42 -4.18 21.99
N ASN A 130 1.60 -4.43 23.01
CA ASN A 130 2.03 -4.71 24.39
C ASN A 130 2.16 -6.21 24.72
N LEU A 131 1.83 -7.10 23.78
CA LEU A 131 1.94 -8.55 23.99
C LEU A 131 3.38 -9.08 23.87
N LYS A 132 3.59 -10.33 24.29
CA LYS A 132 4.82 -11.08 24.00
C LYS A 132 4.94 -11.33 22.49
N PRO A 133 6.17 -11.39 21.91
CA PRO A 133 6.38 -11.55 20.47
C PRO A 133 5.55 -12.66 19.81
N GLN A 134 5.56 -13.87 20.40
CA GLN A 134 4.81 -15.03 19.89
C GLN A 134 3.29 -14.78 19.77
N LEU A 135 2.73 -13.96 20.65
CA LEU A 135 1.31 -13.59 20.60
C LEU A 135 1.07 -12.44 19.62
N LYS A 136 2.04 -11.55 19.42
CA LYS A 136 1.97 -10.55 18.35
C LYS A 136 1.87 -11.24 16.99
N ASP A 137 2.77 -12.19 16.73
CA ASP A 137 2.80 -12.96 15.47
C ASP A 137 1.49 -13.72 15.24
N LYS A 138 0.84 -14.16 16.32
CA LYS A 138 -0.47 -14.83 16.27
C LYS A 138 -1.60 -13.87 15.88
N TYR A 139 -1.70 -12.70 16.51
CA TYR A 139 -2.89 -11.85 16.41
C TYR A 139 -2.77 -10.73 15.36
N PHE A 140 -1.57 -10.21 15.18
CA PHE A 140 -1.35 -9.02 14.35
C PHE A 140 -1.73 -9.23 12.87
N PRO A 141 -1.41 -10.37 12.21
CA PRO A 141 -1.76 -10.56 10.80
C PRO A 141 -3.27 -10.51 10.55
N SER A 142 -4.05 -11.25 11.34
CA SER A 142 -5.51 -11.29 11.24
C SER A 142 -6.14 -9.94 11.58
N PHE A 143 -5.65 -9.28 12.64
CA PHE A 143 -6.12 -7.95 13.02
C PHE A 143 -5.83 -6.90 11.94
N ARG A 144 -4.65 -6.95 11.30
CA ARG A 144 -4.28 -6.05 10.19
C ARG A 144 -5.29 -6.14 9.05
N LEU A 145 -5.63 -7.37 8.62
CA LEU A 145 -6.61 -7.63 7.56
C LEU A 145 -8.03 -7.19 7.95
N PHE A 146 -8.42 -7.42 9.20
CA PHE A 146 -9.68 -6.96 9.75
C PHE A 146 -9.76 -5.42 9.75
N ARG A 147 -8.75 -4.73 10.30
CA ARG A 147 -8.66 -3.27 10.35
C ARG A 147 -8.80 -2.68 8.95
N HIS A 148 -8.13 -3.25 7.96
CA HIS A 148 -8.28 -2.86 6.55
C HIS A 148 -9.74 -2.86 6.07
N HIS A 149 -10.46 -3.96 6.32
CA HIS A 149 -11.86 -4.06 5.94
C HIS A 149 -12.77 -3.10 6.71
N THR A 150 -12.48 -2.82 7.98
CA THR A 150 -13.29 -1.88 8.76
C THR A 150 -13.23 -0.45 8.22
N HIS A 151 -12.10 0.01 7.67
CA HIS A 151 -12.03 1.36 7.07
C HIS A 151 -12.92 1.50 5.82
N ARG A 152 -13.18 0.40 5.10
CA ARG A 152 -14.14 0.39 3.98
C ARG A 152 -15.60 0.40 4.47
N LEU A 153 -15.91 -0.37 5.51
CA LEU A 153 -17.26 -0.46 6.08
C LEU A 153 -17.67 0.82 6.84
N PHE A 154 -16.69 1.55 7.37
CA PHE A 154 -16.83 2.78 8.15
C PHE A 154 -15.95 3.88 7.55
N PRO A 155 -16.27 4.37 6.34
CA PRO A 155 -15.44 5.34 5.64
C PRO A 155 -15.41 6.68 6.38
N LEU A 156 -14.20 7.25 6.52
CA LEU A 156 -13.97 8.56 7.11
C LEU A 156 -13.99 9.61 5.99
N SER A 157 -14.93 10.55 6.04
CA SER A 157 -15.00 11.64 5.05
C SER A 157 -13.88 12.66 5.25
N ARG A 158 -13.66 13.10 6.50
CA ARG A 158 -12.56 13.97 6.90
C ARG A 158 -12.11 13.64 8.31
N LEU A 159 -10.82 13.48 8.51
CA LEU A 159 -10.28 13.16 9.84
C LEU A 159 -10.55 14.28 10.86
N THR A 160 -10.59 15.54 10.40
CA THR A 160 -10.89 16.72 11.21
C THR A 160 -12.28 16.68 11.84
N ASP A 161 -13.22 15.92 11.27
CA ASP A 161 -14.57 15.76 11.82
C ASP A 161 -14.56 14.92 13.12
N HIS A 162 -13.44 14.23 13.37
CA HIS A 162 -13.20 13.39 14.54
C HIS A 162 -12.05 13.92 15.41
N GLN A 163 -11.78 15.23 15.37
CA GLN A 163 -10.64 15.87 16.07
C GLN A 163 -10.57 15.50 17.56
N TRP A 164 -11.70 15.39 18.25
CA TRP A 164 -11.75 15.03 19.67
C TRP A 164 -11.16 13.63 19.95
N ILE A 165 -11.27 12.68 19.01
CA ILE A 165 -10.62 11.37 19.13
C ILE A 165 -9.12 11.54 19.01
N LEU A 166 -8.66 12.34 18.04
CA LEU A 166 -7.23 12.60 17.87
C LEU A 166 -6.63 13.23 19.12
N ASP A 167 -7.35 14.19 19.73
CA ASP A 167 -6.94 14.84 20.96
C ASP A 167 -6.88 13.85 22.12
N LEU A 168 -7.89 12.99 22.28
CA LEU A 168 -7.92 11.93 23.29
C LEU A 168 -6.76 10.94 23.09
N LEU A 169 -6.56 10.45 21.87
CA LEU A 169 -5.50 9.50 21.54
C LEU A 169 -4.11 10.13 21.72
N SER A 170 -3.95 11.41 21.41
CA SER A 170 -2.71 12.15 21.64
C SER A 170 -2.41 12.30 23.13
N GLN A 171 -3.40 12.69 23.94
CA GLN A 171 -3.27 12.81 25.40
C GLN A 171 -2.92 11.47 26.07
N ARG A 172 -3.34 10.36 25.45
CA ARG A 172 -3.13 9.00 25.95
C ARG A 172 -1.99 8.26 25.26
N SER A 173 -1.14 8.97 24.49
CA SER A 173 0.03 8.41 23.78
C SER A 173 -0.29 7.23 22.86
N LEU A 174 -1.49 7.22 22.28
CA LEU A 174 -1.95 6.19 21.34
C LEU A 174 -2.12 6.69 19.91
N LEU A 175 -1.79 7.96 19.64
CA LEU A 175 -1.91 8.50 18.29
C LEU A 175 -1.05 7.73 17.27
N SER A 176 0.08 7.15 17.67
CA SER A 176 0.91 6.29 16.83
C SER A 176 0.24 4.96 16.43
N HIS A 177 -0.79 4.55 17.16
CA HIS A 177 -1.58 3.35 16.88
C HIS A 177 -2.81 3.67 16.00
N LEU A 178 -3.05 4.94 15.69
CA LEU A 178 -4.03 5.37 14.71
C LEU A 178 -3.48 5.14 13.31
N VAL A 179 -3.66 3.93 12.80
CA VAL A 179 -3.38 3.62 11.40
C VAL A 179 -4.63 3.94 10.59
N LEU A 180 -4.59 5.05 9.87
CA LEU A 180 -5.61 5.38 8.88
C LEU A 180 -5.20 4.76 7.56
N ILE A 181 -5.99 3.81 7.09
CA ILE A 181 -5.89 3.37 5.71
C ILE A 181 -6.77 4.37 4.97
N THR A 182 -6.13 5.37 4.35
CA THR A 182 -6.84 6.35 3.52
C THR A 182 -7.76 5.56 2.59
N PRO A 183 -9.07 5.88 2.51
CA PRO A 183 -9.90 5.33 1.47
C PRO A 183 -9.12 5.53 0.18
N GLN A 184 -8.74 4.44 -0.48
CA GLN A 184 -8.17 4.52 -1.81
C GLN A 184 -9.18 5.35 -2.59
N GLU A 185 -8.82 6.59 -2.96
CA GLU A 185 -9.65 7.34 -3.88
C GLU A 185 -9.65 6.53 -5.18
N THR A 186 -10.70 5.74 -5.33
CA THR A 186 -11.27 5.20 -6.57
C THR A 186 -10.41 4.38 -7.53
N ASP A 187 -9.17 4.04 -7.23
CA ASP A 187 -8.39 3.10 -8.06
C ASP A 187 -7.53 2.19 -7.18
N ASP A 188 -7.94 0.93 -6.98
CA ASP A 188 -6.99 -0.13 -6.64
C ASP A 188 -6.02 -0.20 -7.83
N TYR A 189 -4.78 0.28 -7.64
CA TYR A 189 -3.79 0.35 -8.70
C TYR A 189 -3.64 -0.99 -9.43
N ILE A 190 -3.78 -2.11 -8.73
CA ILE A 190 -3.73 -3.45 -9.32
C ILE A 190 -4.92 -3.67 -10.27
N ASP A 191 -6.10 -3.19 -9.91
CA ASP A 191 -7.29 -3.24 -10.76
C ASP A 191 -7.11 -2.33 -11.98
N THR A 192 -6.63 -1.09 -11.80
CA THR A 192 -6.29 -0.19 -12.92
C THR A 192 -5.29 -0.86 -13.88
N CYS A 193 -4.27 -1.53 -13.35
CA CYS A 193 -3.31 -2.29 -14.14
C CYS A 193 -3.99 -3.43 -14.91
N ARG A 194 -4.88 -4.18 -14.26
CA ARG A 194 -5.63 -5.27 -14.89
C ARG A 194 -6.55 -4.77 -16.00
N GLU A 195 -7.27 -3.67 -15.77
CA GLU A 195 -8.12 -3.01 -16.77
C GLU A 195 -7.31 -2.55 -18.00
N ASN A 196 -6.04 -2.22 -17.80
CA ASN A 196 -5.09 -1.87 -18.86
C ASN A 196 -4.40 -3.09 -19.50
N ASN A 197 -4.85 -4.31 -19.20
CA ASN A 197 -4.28 -5.59 -19.67
C ASN A 197 -2.80 -5.77 -19.30
N VAL A 198 -2.36 -5.18 -18.20
CA VAL A 198 -1.03 -5.44 -17.64
C VAL A 198 -1.08 -6.76 -16.86
N PRO A 199 -0.14 -7.70 -17.08
CA PRO A 199 -0.09 -8.91 -16.25
C PRO A 199 0.16 -8.52 -14.79
N ILE A 200 -0.63 -9.07 -13.88
CA ILE A 200 -0.44 -8.87 -12.43
C ILE A 200 0.36 -10.05 -11.89
N PRO A 201 1.53 -9.83 -11.26
CA PRO A 201 2.31 -10.91 -10.72
C PRO A 201 1.73 -11.42 -9.39
N PRO A 202 2.14 -12.62 -8.94
CA PRO A 202 1.84 -13.10 -7.61
C PRO A 202 2.63 -12.30 -6.56
N ALA A 203 2.33 -12.55 -5.29
CA ALA A 203 3.11 -12.01 -4.17
C ALA A 203 4.61 -12.30 -4.33
N TRP A 204 5.45 -11.40 -3.83
CA TRP A 204 6.89 -11.66 -3.77
C TRP A 204 7.18 -12.79 -2.77
N GLY A 205 8.11 -13.68 -3.12
CA GLY A 205 8.36 -14.94 -2.41
C GLY A 205 7.52 -16.13 -2.88
N SER A 206 6.61 -15.94 -3.85
CA SER A 206 5.91 -17.05 -4.51
C SER A 206 6.85 -17.82 -5.44
N ASP A 207 6.69 -19.14 -5.48
CA ASP A 207 7.34 -20.09 -6.40
C ASP A 207 7.00 -19.89 -7.89
N LEU A 208 6.00 -19.06 -8.19
CA LEU A 208 5.64 -18.68 -9.56
C LEU A 208 6.61 -17.64 -10.16
N TRP A 209 7.45 -17.00 -9.34
CA TRP A 209 8.56 -16.19 -9.83
C TRP A 209 9.70 -17.09 -10.29
N VAL A 210 10.08 -16.98 -11.56
CA VAL A 210 11.14 -17.79 -12.13
C VAL A 210 12.45 -17.01 -12.09
N HIS A 211 13.42 -17.51 -11.33
CA HIS A 211 14.77 -16.97 -11.31
C HIS A 211 15.46 -17.17 -12.67
N GLN A 212 15.85 -16.08 -13.30
CA GLN A 212 16.51 -16.04 -14.62
C GLN A 212 18.04 -16.01 -14.49
N GLY A 213 18.55 -15.70 -13.29
CA GLY A 213 19.97 -15.62 -12.98
C GLY A 213 20.35 -14.28 -12.36
N THR A 214 21.65 -14.11 -12.13
CA THR A 214 22.22 -12.87 -11.61
C THR A 214 22.67 -11.97 -12.75
N ALA A 215 22.36 -10.69 -12.69
CA ALA A 215 22.85 -9.70 -13.64
C ALA A 215 24.38 -9.61 -13.53
N THR A 216 25.07 -9.90 -14.64
CA THR A 216 26.54 -9.84 -14.73
C THR A 216 27.06 -8.41 -14.77
N THR A 217 26.18 -7.47 -15.12
CA THR A 217 26.48 -6.05 -15.18
C THR A 217 25.45 -5.31 -14.36
N ASP A 218 25.85 -4.86 -13.18
CA ASP A 218 25.06 -3.99 -12.34
C ASP A 218 25.60 -2.56 -12.46
N PHE A 219 24.84 -1.72 -13.15
CA PHE A 219 25.16 -0.30 -13.34
C PHE A 219 24.45 0.60 -12.31
N LEU A 220 23.75 0.01 -11.34
CA LEU A 220 23.01 0.68 -10.26
C LEU A 220 23.69 0.53 -8.89
N ASP A 221 24.96 0.12 -8.87
CA ASP A 221 25.81 0.05 -7.67
C ASP A 221 25.25 -0.85 -6.56
N SER A 222 24.71 -2.03 -6.92
CA SER A 222 24.36 -3.08 -5.94
C SER A 222 25.45 -4.14 -5.89
N ASP A 223 25.56 -4.87 -4.78
CA ASP A 223 26.60 -5.89 -4.61
C ASP A 223 26.22 -7.17 -5.39
N ARG A 224 24.92 -7.42 -5.51
CA ARG A 224 24.34 -8.46 -6.36
C ARG A 224 22.95 -8.01 -6.82
N THR A 225 22.66 -8.14 -8.10
CA THR A 225 21.29 -7.95 -8.64
C THR A 225 20.84 -9.25 -9.27
N GLU A 226 19.75 -9.82 -8.78
CA GLU A 226 19.15 -11.00 -9.39
C GLU A 226 17.98 -10.60 -10.28
N VAL A 227 17.63 -11.49 -11.20
CA VAL A 227 16.55 -11.27 -12.15
C VAL A 227 15.53 -12.36 -11.96
N TYR A 228 14.31 -11.96 -11.64
CA TYR A 228 13.15 -12.82 -11.61
C TYR A 228 12.15 -12.36 -12.65
N ALA A 229 11.49 -13.31 -13.30
CA ALA A 229 10.45 -13.02 -14.27
C ALA A 229 9.18 -13.81 -13.94
N TYR A 230 8.05 -13.19 -14.25
CA TYR A 230 6.74 -13.83 -14.18
C TYR A 230 6.01 -13.63 -15.50
N LYS A 231 5.36 -14.70 -15.95
CA LYS A 231 4.47 -14.70 -17.10
C LYS A 231 3.08 -15.10 -16.67
N ASN A 232 2.11 -14.23 -16.94
CA ASN A 232 0.71 -14.59 -16.76
C ASN A 232 0.28 -15.56 -17.88
N PRO A 233 -0.38 -16.70 -17.56
CA PRO A 233 -0.76 -17.68 -18.57
C PRO A 233 -1.84 -17.20 -19.52
N THR A 234 -2.61 -16.16 -19.16
CA THR A 234 -3.77 -15.67 -19.93
C THR A 234 -3.64 -14.23 -20.39
N VAL A 235 -2.73 -13.44 -19.80
CA VAL A 235 -2.52 -12.03 -20.16
C VAL A 235 -1.17 -11.85 -20.86
N PRO A 236 -1.14 -11.52 -22.17
CA PRO A 236 0.11 -11.31 -22.91
C PRO A 236 0.95 -10.14 -22.38
N GLY A 237 2.22 -10.42 -22.14
CA GLY A 237 3.19 -9.49 -21.57
C GLY A 237 4.14 -10.21 -20.62
N ALA A 238 4.85 -9.44 -19.81
CA ALA A 238 5.77 -9.98 -18.81
C ALA A 238 5.84 -9.07 -17.58
N CYS A 239 6.27 -9.67 -16.47
CA CYS A 239 6.71 -8.98 -15.27
C CYS A 239 8.17 -9.32 -14.99
N MET A 240 8.93 -8.34 -14.53
CA MET A 240 10.28 -8.51 -14.03
C MET A 240 10.40 -7.94 -12.62
N ALA A 241 11.14 -8.64 -11.77
CA ALA A 241 11.49 -8.21 -10.43
C ALA A 241 13.01 -8.30 -10.27
N LEU A 242 13.61 -7.23 -9.76
CA LEU A 242 15.06 -7.12 -9.59
C LEU A 242 15.38 -6.88 -8.11
N PRO A 243 15.51 -7.93 -7.26
CA PRO A 243 16.06 -7.78 -5.93
C PRO A 243 17.54 -7.40 -6.03
N ARG A 244 17.84 -6.22 -5.48
CA ARG A 244 19.16 -5.61 -5.43
C ARG A 244 19.70 -5.73 -4.01
N TRP A 245 20.71 -6.56 -3.87
CA TRP A 245 21.29 -6.96 -2.61
C TRP A 245 22.44 -6.04 -2.21
N LYS A 246 22.57 -5.87 -0.89
CA LYS A 246 23.71 -5.23 -0.24
C LYS A 246 24.25 -6.11 0.87
N VAL A 247 25.55 -6.05 1.05
CA VAL A 247 26.27 -6.63 2.19
C VAL A 247 26.34 -5.55 3.28
N ASN A 248 25.95 -5.92 4.50
CA ASN A 248 26.21 -5.07 5.65
C ASN A 248 27.70 -5.16 6.01
N ASP A 249 28.46 -4.07 5.82
CA ASP A 249 29.91 -4.03 6.09
C ASP A 249 30.29 -4.40 7.54
N THR A 250 29.36 -4.30 8.48
CA THR A 250 29.61 -4.60 9.91
C THR A 250 29.31 -6.05 10.25
N THR A 251 28.20 -6.60 9.75
CA THR A 251 27.76 -7.96 10.12
C THR A 251 28.14 -9.01 9.07
N GLY A 252 28.38 -8.60 7.83
CA GLY A 252 28.58 -9.47 6.67
C GLY A 252 27.27 -10.04 6.11
N ASP A 253 26.12 -9.68 6.67
CA ASP A 253 24.83 -10.20 6.23
C ASP A 253 24.38 -9.55 4.92
N GLU A 254 23.84 -10.35 4.02
CA GLU A 254 23.21 -9.88 2.79
C GLU A 254 21.74 -9.55 3.03
N TYR A 255 21.27 -8.46 2.43
CA TYR A 255 19.85 -8.10 2.43
C TYR A 255 19.46 -7.42 1.13
N ILE A 256 18.19 -7.60 0.74
CA ILE A 256 17.58 -6.89 -0.38
C ILE A 256 17.38 -5.45 0.05
N GLN A 257 18.19 -4.55 -0.52
CA GLN A 257 18.05 -3.11 -0.31
C GLN A 257 16.88 -2.59 -1.14
N PHE A 258 16.82 -2.92 -2.43
CA PHE A 258 15.76 -2.46 -3.33
C PHE A 258 15.14 -3.65 -4.08
N LEU A 259 13.85 -3.57 -4.38
CA LEU A 259 13.16 -4.58 -5.17
C LEU A 259 12.08 -3.90 -6.01
N GLY A 260 12.50 -3.47 -7.20
CA GLY A 260 11.61 -2.92 -8.21
C GLY A 260 10.91 -4.05 -8.96
N ILE A 261 9.58 -3.95 -9.07
CA ILE A 261 8.75 -4.85 -9.87
C ILE A 261 8.10 -4.02 -10.97
N ILE A 262 8.27 -4.46 -12.21
CA ILE A 262 7.70 -3.79 -13.39
C ILE A 262 6.98 -4.84 -14.21
N CYS A 263 5.76 -4.52 -14.64
CA CYS A 263 4.99 -5.36 -15.55
C CYS A 263 4.54 -4.54 -16.76
N GLN A 264 4.67 -5.10 -17.96
CA GLN A 264 4.20 -4.46 -19.18
C GLN A 264 3.25 -5.37 -19.96
N SER A 265 2.13 -4.79 -20.39
CA SER A 265 1.25 -5.40 -21.36
C SER A 265 1.88 -5.40 -22.75
N LYS A 266 1.89 -6.55 -23.42
CA LYS A 266 2.27 -6.60 -24.83
C LYS A 266 1.29 -5.85 -25.71
N THR A 267 -0.01 -5.97 -25.43
CA THR A 267 -1.06 -5.52 -26.35
C THR A 267 -1.32 -4.03 -26.24
N THR A 268 -1.33 -3.48 -25.02
CA THR A 268 -1.64 -2.05 -24.80
C THR A 268 -0.38 -1.20 -24.63
N GLY A 269 0.78 -1.81 -24.37
CA GLY A 269 2.00 -1.11 -23.99
C GLY A 269 1.95 -0.51 -22.58
N LYS A 270 0.82 -0.60 -21.86
CA LYS A 270 0.69 -0.09 -20.51
C LYS A 270 1.65 -0.83 -19.57
N ALA A 271 2.28 -0.11 -18.65
CA ALA A 271 3.13 -0.73 -17.64
C ALA A 271 2.86 -0.18 -16.25
N CYS A 272 3.00 -1.08 -15.27
CA CYS A 272 2.78 -0.82 -13.86
C CYS A 272 4.03 -1.09 -13.05
N PHE A 273 4.16 -0.35 -11.97
CA PHE A 273 5.38 -0.24 -11.17
C PHE A 273 5.08 -0.45 -9.70
N TRP A 274 5.95 -1.18 -9.03
CA TRP A 274 5.99 -1.33 -7.59
C TRP A 274 7.44 -1.30 -7.10
N ASP A 275 7.63 -0.91 -5.86
CA ASP A 275 8.92 -0.99 -5.18
C ASP A 275 8.68 -1.44 -3.73
N ASN A 276 9.69 -2.02 -3.07
CA ASN A 276 9.57 -2.59 -1.72
C ASN A 276 9.45 -1.53 -0.61
N ILE A 277 8.59 -0.53 -0.76
CA ILE A 277 8.26 0.47 0.26
C ILE A 277 6.89 0.14 0.81
N SER A 278 6.76 -0.06 2.12
CA SER A 278 5.47 -0.37 2.75
C SER A 278 4.44 0.74 2.54
N ASN A 279 3.23 0.38 2.11
CA ASN A 279 2.10 1.31 2.09
C ASN A 279 1.68 1.77 3.49
N GLU A 280 1.93 0.94 4.51
CA GLU A 280 1.53 1.24 5.89
C GLU A 280 2.50 2.22 6.56
N THR A 281 3.80 1.99 6.41
CA THR A 281 4.82 2.75 7.14
C THR A 281 5.56 3.77 6.28
N GLY A 282 5.47 3.67 4.94
CA GLY A 282 6.29 4.45 4.02
C GLY A 282 7.78 4.11 4.07
N THR A 283 8.16 3.05 4.79
CA THR A 283 9.56 2.61 4.93
C THR A 283 9.86 1.45 4.00
N ARG A 284 11.11 1.37 3.54
CA ARG A 284 11.57 0.24 2.71
C ARG A 284 11.57 -1.05 3.51
N ILE A 285 10.98 -2.10 2.94
CA ILE A 285 10.92 -3.45 3.48
C ILE A 285 12.18 -4.17 3.01
N THR A 286 13.12 -4.38 3.92
CA THR A 286 14.35 -5.13 3.66
C THR A 286 14.26 -6.52 4.28
N GLY A 287 15.01 -7.47 3.72
CA GLY A 287 15.05 -8.85 4.20
C GLY A 287 16.06 -9.67 3.42
N GLY A 288 16.25 -10.93 3.82
CA GLY A 288 17.13 -11.87 3.12
C GLY A 288 16.36 -12.70 2.10
N ASP A 289 16.79 -13.95 1.93
CA ASP A 289 16.17 -14.92 1.01
C ASP A 289 14.70 -15.24 1.37
N ASP A 290 14.30 -14.97 2.61
CA ASP A 290 12.96 -15.20 3.15
C ASP A 290 12.01 -14.01 3.00
N LEU A 291 12.45 -12.92 2.37
CA LEU A 291 11.62 -11.74 2.15
C LEU A 291 10.39 -12.08 1.29
N ALA A 292 9.20 -11.88 1.85
CA ALA A 292 7.94 -12.10 1.16
C ALA A 292 6.90 -11.03 1.53
N PHE A 293 6.11 -10.59 0.55
CA PHE A 293 5.03 -9.62 0.76
C PHE A 293 4.04 -9.61 -0.41
N ASN A 294 2.83 -9.10 -0.15
CA ASN A 294 1.84 -8.87 -1.20
C ASN A 294 2.10 -7.54 -1.93
N LEU A 295 1.73 -7.46 -3.21
CA LEU A 295 1.81 -6.21 -3.99
C LEU A 295 0.93 -5.08 -3.42
N THR A 296 -0.17 -5.43 -2.75
CA THR A 296 -1.05 -4.49 -2.06
C THR A 296 -0.40 -3.84 -0.85
N ASP A 297 0.63 -4.47 -0.29
CA ASP A 297 1.28 -4.02 0.94
C ASP A 297 2.41 -3.02 0.64
N ILE A 298 2.72 -2.80 -0.65
CA ILE A 298 3.82 -1.95 -1.09
C ILE A 298 3.39 -0.81 -2.02
N GLN A 299 4.20 0.24 -2.04
CA GLN A 299 3.98 1.41 -2.88
C GLN A 299 4.08 1.05 -4.37
N ASN A 300 3.35 1.81 -5.16
CA ASN A 300 3.15 1.56 -6.58
C ASN A 300 3.18 2.85 -7.39
N GLY A 301 2.94 2.78 -8.70
CA GLY A 301 3.00 3.95 -9.57
C GLY A 301 2.15 5.15 -9.14
N ASN A 302 1.11 4.97 -8.31
CA ASN A 302 0.30 6.07 -7.77
C ASN A 302 0.87 6.67 -6.47
N THR A 303 1.74 5.95 -5.75
CA THR A 303 2.18 6.31 -4.39
C THR A 303 3.69 6.43 -4.23
N LEU A 304 4.49 5.92 -5.17
CA LEU A 304 5.95 6.03 -5.14
C LEU A 304 6.38 7.49 -5.27
N ALA A 305 7.18 7.98 -4.32
CA ALA A 305 7.79 9.32 -4.43
C ALA A 305 8.80 9.44 -5.59
N GLU A 306 9.29 8.30 -6.10
CA GLU A 306 10.25 8.22 -7.20
C GLU A 306 9.53 8.29 -8.56
N ASP A 307 10.15 8.89 -9.58
CA ASP A 307 9.65 8.82 -10.96
C ASP A 307 10.42 7.76 -11.76
N CYS A 308 9.85 6.55 -11.83
CA CYS A 308 10.44 5.44 -12.56
C CYS A 308 10.65 5.75 -14.05
N THR A 309 9.86 6.69 -14.61
CA THR A 309 9.96 7.10 -16.02
C THR A 309 11.15 7.99 -16.30
N GLY A 310 11.87 8.45 -15.26
CA GLY A 310 13.19 9.06 -15.40
C GLY A 310 14.23 8.13 -16.03
N CYS A 311 14.10 6.81 -15.80
CA CYS A 311 15.03 5.80 -16.30
C CYS A 311 14.37 4.85 -17.30
N HIS A 312 13.11 4.46 -17.07
CA HIS A 312 12.36 3.53 -17.92
C HIS A 312 11.64 4.29 -19.03
N ARG A 313 12.17 4.24 -20.26
CA ARG A 313 11.73 5.02 -21.42
C ARG A 313 11.88 4.23 -22.71
N GLY A 314 11.19 4.66 -23.76
CA GLY A 314 11.34 4.10 -25.10
C GLY A 314 10.20 3.16 -25.49
N LYS A 315 10.44 2.23 -26.41
CA LYS A 315 9.43 1.25 -26.85
C LYS A 315 9.05 0.27 -25.74
N ASN A 316 10.05 -0.21 -25.00
CA ASN A 316 9.94 -1.21 -23.94
C ASN A 316 10.18 -0.55 -22.58
N VAL A 317 9.42 -0.91 -21.56
CA VAL A 317 9.66 -0.43 -20.19
C VAL A 317 10.93 -1.05 -19.60
N PHE A 318 11.28 -2.26 -20.03
CA PHE A 318 12.42 -3.00 -19.50
C PHE A 318 13.73 -2.53 -20.14
N LEU A 319 14.77 -2.48 -19.32
CA LEU A 319 16.13 -2.14 -19.72
C LEU A 319 16.88 -3.43 -20.08
N ILE A 320 16.60 -3.95 -21.28
CA ILE A 320 17.07 -5.27 -21.69
C ILE A 320 18.53 -5.23 -22.16
N HIS A 321 19.33 -6.16 -21.64
CA HIS A 321 20.70 -6.42 -22.05
C HIS A 321 20.80 -7.78 -22.72
N PRO A 322 20.83 -7.84 -24.07
CA PRO A 322 20.81 -9.11 -24.80
C PRO A 322 21.90 -10.09 -24.35
N GLY A 323 21.54 -11.37 -24.24
CA GLY A 323 22.46 -12.44 -23.86
C GLY A 323 22.89 -12.45 -22.38
N THR A 324 22.27 -11.63 -21.53
CA THR A 324 22.45 -11.65 -20.07
C THR A 324 21.22 -12.23 -19.36
N ALA A 325 21.27 -12.40 -18.04
CA ALA A 325 20.12 -12.84 -17.25
C ALA A 325 18.89 -11.90 -17.34
N ILE A 326 19.09 -10.64 -17.74
CA ILE A 326 17.99 -9.67 -17.94
C ILE A 326 17.26 -9.93 -19.27
N ASP A 327 17.90 -10.59 -20.24
CA ASP A 327 17.28 -10.95 -21.52
C ASP A 327 16.38 -12.18 -21.37
N ILE A 328 15.16 -11.93 -20.91
CA ILE A 328 14.14 -12.95 -20.69
C ILE A 328 13.35 -13.28 -21.97
N SER A 329 13.75 -12.74 -23.13
CA SER A 329 12.99 -12.81 -24.39
C SER A 329 12.80 -14.22 -24.94
N ALA A 330 13.62 -15.19 -24.51
CA ALA A 330 13.48 -16.59 -24.90
C ALA A 330 12.16 -17.21 -24.42
N ASP A 331 11.75 -16.88 -23.20
CA ASP A 331 10.59 -17.51 -22.53
C ASP A 331 9.43 -16.53 -22.29
N HIS A 332 9.72 -15.23 -22.31
CA HIS A 332 8.79 -14.15 -21.99
C HIS A 332 8.57 -13.22 -23.17
N ASP A 333 7.34 -12.73 -23.27
CA ASP A 333 6.94 -11.85 -24.35
C ASP A 333 7.18 -10.39 -23.96
N ILE A 334 8.42 -9.94 -24.14
CA ILE A 334 8.89 -8.61 -23.75
C ILE A 334 8.96 -7.61 -24.90
N ASP A 335 8.57 -7.97 -26.12
CA ASP A 335 8.47 -7.02 -27.24
C ASP A 335 7.02 -6.53 -27.39
N PRO A 336 6.68 -5.33 -26.86
CA PRO A 336 5.31 -4.85 -26.90
C PRO A 336 4.92 -4.39 -28.30
N ASN A 337 3.65 -4.60 -28.66
CA ASN A 337 3.07 -4.13 -29.92
C ASN A 337 2.93 -2.60 -29.96
N VAL A 338 2.86 -1.98 -28.78
CA VAL A 338 2.64 -0.55 -28.58
C VAL A 338 3.76 -0.02 -27.70
N ARG A 339 4.24 1.17 -28.04
CA ARG A 339 5.20 1.91 -27.23
C ARG A 339 4.72 2.02 -25.79
N TYR A 340 5.63 1.75 -24.85
CA TYR A 340 5.34 1.74 -23.42
C TYR A 340 4.63 3.02 -22.94
N GLN A 341 3.64 2.88 -22.07
CA GLN A 341 2.99 3.99 -21.37
C GLN A 341 2.85 3.67 -19.87
N PRO A 342 3.31 4.56 -18.96
CA PRO A 342 3.14 4.33 -17.52
C PRO A 342 1.67 4.40 -17.12
N VAL A 343 1.28 3.54 -16.18
CA VAL A 343 0.07 3.68 -15.38
C VAL A 343 0.47 4.35 -14.07
N SER A 344 0.02 5.59 -13.86
CA SER A 344 0.29 6.37 -12.65
C SER A 344 -0.65 7.58 -12.59
N SER A 345 -1.14 7.92 -11.41
CA SER A 345 -1.86 9.17 -11.12
C SER A 345 -0.91 10.37 -10.91
N GLN A 346 0.40 10.15 -10.82
CA GLN A 346 1.41 11.15 -10.48
C GLN A 346 1.94 11.94 -11.70
N GLY A 347 1.28 11.82 -12.86
CA GLY A 347 1.67 12.53 -14.08
C GLY A 347 2.91 11.96 -14.77
N TRP A 348 3.29 10.72 -14.46
CA TRP A 348 4.40 10.03 -15.12
C TRP A 348 4.16 9.92 -16.62
N THR A 349 5.22 10.09 -17.42
CA THR A 349 5.11 10.03 -18.89
C THR A 349 6.29 9.30 -19.50
N ASN A 350 6.05 8.54 -20.57
CA ASN A 350 7.11 8.08 -21.44
C ASN A 350 7.32 9.18 -22.51
N PRO A 351 8.38 10.00 -22.41
CA PRO A 351 8.56 11.14 -23.31
C PRO A 351 8.68 10.67 -24.75
N PRO A 352 8.45 11.52 -25.77
CA PRO A 352 8.53 11.10 -27.17
C PRO A 352 9.89 10.48 -27.51
N ALA A 353 9.91 9.65 -28.56
CA ALA A 353 11.15 9.18 -29.14
C ALA A 353 11.98 10.37 -29.63
N TYR A 354 13.28 10.34 -29.37
CA TYR A 354 14.21 11.33 -29.89
C TYR A 354 14.40 11.11 -31.39
N ALA A 355 13.62 11.83 -32.21
CA ALA A 355 13.52 11.64 -33.66
C ALA A 355 14.46 12.56 -34.49
N GLU A 356 15.23 13.46 -33.87
CA GLU A 356 15.93 14.54 -34.58
C GLU A 356 17.27 14.17 -35.24
N ARG A 357 17.78 12.94 -35.10
CA ARG A 357 18.84 12.43 -35.98
C ARG A 357 18.39 11.15 -36.66
N GLY A 358 17.82 11.33 -37.85
CA GLY A 358 17.45 10.26 -38.77
C GLY A 358 18.58 9.25 -38.99
N ASP A 359 18.19 8.04 -39.38
CA ASP A 359 19.01 6.95 -39.93
C ASP A 359 20.34 6.62 -39.21
N GLY A 360 20.51 7.00 -37.95
CA GLY A 360 21.63 6.56 -37.12
C GLY A 360 21.54 5.06 -36.80
N ALA A 361 22.68 4.38 -36.74
CA ALA A 361 22.77 2.92 -36.60
C ALA A 361 22.01 2.36 -35.38
N CYS A 362 21.98 3.11 -34.27
CA CYS A 362 21.30 2.70 -33.03
C CYS A 362 19.81 3.02 -33.09
N ALA A 363 19.43 4.25 -33.48
CA ALA A 363 18.04 4.71 -33.53
C ALA A 363 17.19 3.97 -34.58
N GLY A 364 17.83 3.38 -35.60
CA GLY A 364 17.18 2.51 -36.58
C GLY A 364 16.68 1.17 -36.01
N CYS A 365 17.25 0.72 -34.88
CA CYS A 365 16.90 -0.55 -34.23
C CYS A 365 16.38 -0.38 -32.80
N HIS A 366 16.80 0.67 -32.09
CA HIS A 366 16.49 0.97 -30.70
C HIS A 366 15.85 2.34 -30.59
N GLU A 367 14.64 2.42 -30.04
CA GLU A 367 14.03 3.69 -29.75
C GLU A 367 14.72 4.35 -28.53
N ILE A 368 15.32 5.52 -28.74
CA ILE A 368 15.89 6.34 -27.66
C ILE A 368 14.83 7.35 -27.22
N GLY A 369 14.43 7.33 -25.95
CA GLY A 369 13.53 8.34 -25.41
C GLY A 369 14.18 9.72 -25.35
N GLU A 370 13.38 10.78 -25.28
CA GLU A 370 13.90 12.14 -25.04
C GLU A 370 14.86 12.16 -23.84
N LEU A 371 15.94 12.91 -23.96
CA LEU A 371 16.99 12.97 -22.95
C LEU A 371 16.54 13.78 -21.73
N SER A 372 16.88 13.30 -20.53
CA SER A 372 16.75 14.03 -19.27
C SER A 372 18.03 13.86 -18.46
N PHE A 373 18.26 14.70 -17.45
CA PHE A 373 19.44 14.59 -16.59
C PHE A 373 19.59 13.19 -15.99
N ASN A 374 18.52 12.64 -15.40
CA ASN A 374 18.54 11.31 -14.80
C ASN A 374 18.76 10.22 -15.86
N TYR A 375 18.03 10.27 -16.98
CA TYR A 375 18.18 9.29 -18.06
C TYR A 375 19.61 9.30 -18.63
N CYS A 376 20.21 10.47 -18.76
CA CYS A 376 21.58 10.66 -19.20
C CYS A 376 22.61 10.13 -18.20
N ASN A 377 22.58 10.64 -16.97
CA ASN A 377 23.68 10.51 -16.02
C ASN A 377 23.57 9.25 -15.15
N VAL A 378 22.36 8.74 -14.92
CA VAL A 378 22.14 7.51 -14.14
C VAL A 378 22.12 6.28 -15.05
N LEU A 379 21.45 6.39 -16.20
CA LEU A 379 21.22 5.25 -17.08
C LEU A 379 22.18 5.22 -18.29
N LEU A 380 21.99 6.13 -19.26
CA LEU A 380 22.64 6.03 -20.57
C LEU A 380 24.16 6.01 -20.47
N LYS A 381 24.78 6.90 -19.68
CA LYS A 381 26.24 6.91 -19.48
C LYS A 381 26.76 5.59 -18.92
N ASN A 382 26.05 5.00 -17.97
CA ASN A 382 26.52 3.79 -17.30
C ASN A 382 26.23 2.54 -18.14
N ALA A 383 25.03 2.43 -18.71
CA ALA A 383 24.62 1.32 -19.55
C ALA A 383 25.39 1.30 -20.88
N ALA A 384 25.50 2.43 -21.59
CA ALA A 384 26.17 2.45 -22.89
C ALA A 384 27.64 2.03 -22.81
N ASN A 385 28.34 2.41 -21.74
CA ASN A 385 29.75 2.06 -21.57
C ASN A 385 29.98 0.60 -21.15
N GLN A 386 28.96 -0.07 -20.60
CA GLN A 386 29.11 -1.39 -20.01
C GLN A 386 28.40 -2.51 -20.78
N THR A 387 27.29 -2.19 -21.46
CA THR A 387 26.40 -3.21 -22.06
C THR A 387 26.15 -3.05 -23.55
N MET A 388 26.64 -1.96 -24.15
CA MET A 388 26.60 -1.80 -25.60
C MET A 388 27.92 -2.26 -26.24
N PRO A 389 27.88 -2.76 -27.49
CA PRO A 389 29.09 -3.12 -28.22
C PRO A 389 30.05 -1.94 -28.33
N SER A 390 31.33 -2.17 -28.05
CA SER A 390 32.37 -1.14 -28.18
C SER A 390 33.07 -1.24 -29.53
N SER A 391 33.90 -0.25 -29.86
CA SER A 391 34.81 -0.38 -31.01
C SER A 391 35.83 -1.52 -30.84
N ALA A 392 36.11 -1.93 -29.61
CA ALA A 392 37.01 -3.04 -29.29
C ALA A 392 36.33 -4.41 -29.34
N ASP A 393 35.01 -4.47 -29.12
CA ASP A 393 34.18 -5.67 -29.22
C ASP A 393 32.84 -5.36 -29.91
N PRO A 394 32.86 -5.20 -31.25
CA PRO A 394 31.66 -4.90 -32.02
C PRO A 394 30.86 -6.19 -32.20
N ALA A 395 29.64 -6.27 -31.67
CA ALA A 395 28.77 -7.45 -31.65
C ALA A 395 28.30 -7.89 -33.05
N ASN A 396 29.23 -8.37 -33.87
CA ASN A 396 29.09 -8.71 -35.29
C ASN A 396 28.63 -7.55 -36.19
N TRP A 397 28.76 -6.31 -35.73
CA TRP A 397 28.46 -5.13 -36.54
C TRP A 397 29.56 -4.93 -37.60
N VAL A 398 29.17 -4.44 -38.78
CA VAL A 398 30.07 -4.15 -39.89
C VAL A 398 30.15 -2.63 -40.05
N GLY A 399 31.27 -2.03 -39.64
CA GLY A 399 31.50 -0.58 -39.56
C GLY A 399 32.91 -0.28 -39.04
N ASP A 400 33.38 0.96 -39.15
CA ASP A 400 34.68 1.38 -38.64
C ASP A 400 34.61 1.96 -37.20
N GLY A 401 35.75 2.23 -36.56
CA GLY A 401 35.81 2.75 -35.19
C GLY A 401 35.01 4.04 -34.95
N THR A 402 34.83 4.86 -35.99
CA THR A 402 34.04 6.10 -35.96
C THR A 402 32.53 5.85 -36.00
N PHE A 403 32.09 4.70 -36.51
CA PHE A 403 30.70 4.25 -36.45
C PHE A 403 30.28 3.85 -35.02
N TYR A 404 31.20 3.25 -34.23
CA TYR A 404 30.91 2.69 -32.90
C TYR A 404 31.07 3.69 -31.75
N GLY A 405 32.25 4.31 -31.61
CA GLY A 405 32.60 5.10 -30.42
C GLY A 405 32.09 6.54 -30.47
N THR A 406 31.90 7.08 -31.67
CA THR A 406 31.61 8.51 -31.87
C THR A 406 30.11 8.85 -31.81
N HIS A 407 29.19 7.88 -31.70
CA HIS A 407 27.75 8.18 -31.81
C HIS A 407 27.03 8.28 -30.46
N ILE A 408 27.10 7.26 -29.59
CA ILE A 408 26.49 7.33 -28.25
C ILE A 408 27.30 8.25 -27.33
N GLN A 409 28.63 8.12 -27.32
CA GLN A 409 29.49 8.98 -26.51
C GLN A 409 29.37 10.45 -26.94
N ALA A 410 29.29 10.76 -28.24
CA ALA A 410 29.03 12.14 -28.69
C ALA A 410 27.58 12.59 -28.42
N MET A 411 26.57 11.71 -28.52
CA MET A 411 25.20 12.05 -28.09
C MET A 411 25.18 12.41 -26.60
N ILE A 412 25.88 11.65 -25.78
CA ILE A 412 26.05 11.90 -24.36
C ILE A 412 26.83 13.20 -24.12
N GLU A 413 27.99 13.39 -24.74
CA GLU A 413 28.86 14.56 -24.55
C GLU A 413 28.25 15.86 -25.09
N GLU A 414 27.52 15.82 -26.21
CA GLU A 414 26.88 17.00 -26.80
C GLU A 414 25.60 17.42 -26.04
N ARG A 415 24.87 16.46 -25.43
CA ARG A 415 23.48 16.69 -25.01
C ARG A 415 23.12 16.22 -23.60
N CYS A 416 24.02 15.54 -22.88
CA CYS A 416 23.88 15.23 -21.47
C CYS A 416 24.82 16.14 -20.65
N PRO A 417 24.42 17.40 -20.36
CA PRO A 417 25.22 18.28 -19.52
C PRO A 417 25.53 17.61 -18.17
N GLU A 418 26.76 17.82 -17.69
CA GLU A 418 27.21 17.37 -16.36
C GLU A 418 26.37 17.92 -15.23
#